data_AF-A0A3D2D4U1-F1
#
_entry.id   AF-A0A3D2D4U1-F1
#
_cell.length_a   1.000
_cell.length_b   1.000
_cell.length_c   1.000
_cell.angle_alpha   90.00
_cell.angle_beta   90.00
_cell.angle_gamma   90.00
#
_symmetry.space_group_name_H-M   'P 1'
#
loop_
_entity.id
_entity.type
_entity.pdbx_description
1 polymer ?
#
loop_
_entity_poly.entity_id
_entity_poly.type
_entity_poly.pdbx_seq_one_letter_code
_entity_poly.pdbx_strand_id
1 'polypeptide(L)'
;MNKGIRKVLICIFCVLSLFSAVSLSACAGGYSIEYELGGGFFLSDQTVPKSFTEEDTEIVLPVPTRYGYKFVGWTWDGQAEPVADAVFSAAEYKKNVTFTAQWSEESNYIVKFNLNYNNCKCTFNNNETVADVTVKYSDRLAWLKNAKPVKDNDYEFVGWYYITGSGDKIQINSSTVFTEKVFGEEREITLNAVCDKMWTDPY
;
A
#
# COMPACT_ATOMS: atom_id res chain seq x y z
N MET A 1 -25.27 62.80 3.30
CA MET A 1 -25.70 61.60 4.07
C MET A 1 -24.77 60.46 3.71
N ASN A 2 -23.91 60.11 4.66
CA ASN A 2 -22.82 59.17 4.53
C ASN A 2 -23.37 57.75 4.80
N LYS A 3 -23.32 56.83 3.83
CA LYS A 3 -23.60 55.40 4.07
C LYS A 3 -22.47 54.54 3.49
N GLY A 4 -21.43 54.43 4.30
CA GLY A 4 -20.91 53.15 4.80
C GLY A 4 -20.60 52.07 3.77
N ILE A 5 -19.35 52.08 3.34
CA ILE A 5 -18.61 50.98 2.72
C ILE A 5 -18.80 49.68 3.53
N ARG A 6 -19.20 48.58 2.88
CA ARG A 6 -18.94 47.22 3.36
C ARG A 6 -18.13 46.47 2.31
N LYS A 7 -16.80 46.60 2.44
CA LYS A 7 -15.83 45.71 1.79
C LYS A 7 -16.06 44.31 2.36
N VAL A 8 -16.59 43.40 1.54
CA VAL A 8 -16.60 41.97 1.86
C VAL A 8 -15.16 41.49 1.67
N LEU A 9 -14.44 41.43 2.78
CA LEU A 9 -13.11 40.86 2.86
C LEU A 9 -13.27 39.34 2.74
N ILE A 10 -13.10 38.81 1.53
CA ILE A 10 -13.02 37.37 1.29
C ILE A 10 -11.65 36.93 1.82
N CYS A 11 -11.61 36.57 3.10
CA CYS A 11 -10.57 35.74 3.68
C CYS A 11 -10.71 34.33 3.11
N ILE A 12 -10.16 34.09 1.92
CA ILE A 12 -9.87 32.72 1.49
C ILE A 12 -8.62 32.31 2.26
N PHE A 13 -8.86 31.41 3.20
CA PHE A 13 -7.89 30.70 4.00
C PHE A 13 -6.75 30.22 3.12
N CYS A 14 -5.60 30.88 3.26
CA CYS A 14 -4.31 30.30 2.97
C CYS A 14 -4.20 29.07 3.88
N VAL A 15 -4.46 27.89 3.34
CA VAL A 15 -4.05 26.64 3.97
C VAL A 15 -2.53 26.62 3.83
N LEU A 16 -1.85 27.41 4.68
CA LEU A 16 -0.49 27.11 5.08
C LEU A 16 -0.59 25.72 5.69
N SER A 17 -0.33 24.69 4.88
CA SER A 17 0.01 23.39 5.40
C SER A 17 1.17 23.64 6.36
N LEU A 18 0.90 23.47 7.65
CA LEU A 18 1.93 23.38 8.67
C LEU A 18 2.80 22.17 8.32
N PHE A 19 3.76 22.36 7.43
CA PHE A 19 4.96 21.57 7.43
C PHE A 19 5.66 21.95 8.73
N SER A 20 5.48 21.13 9.76
CA SER A 20 6.42 21.09 10.87
C SER A 20 7.77 20.68 10.29
N ALA A 21 8.55 21.66 9.83
CA ALA A 21 9.96 21.47 9.62
C ALA A 21 10.56 21.28 11.00
N VAL A 22 10.79 20.03 11.38
CA VAL A 22 11.73 19.72 12.45
C VAL A 22 13.09 20.09 11.88
N SER A 23 13.56 21.30 12.19
CA SER A 23 14.90 21.75 11.83
C SER A 23 15.90 20.92 12.64
N LEU A 24 16.30 19.77 12.10
CA LEU A 24 17.43 19.02 12.65
C LEU A 24 18.67 19.88 12.43
N SER A 25 19.34 20.18 13.54
CA SER A 25 20.68 20.76 13.55
C SER A 25 21.58 19.91 12.66
N ALA A 26 21.98 20.47 11.52
CA ALA A 26 22.99 19.87 10.66
C ALA A 26 24.27 19.63 11.47
N CYS A 27 24.68 18.37 11.59
CA CYS A 27 26.08 18.08 11.89
C CYS A 27 26.86 18.55 10.66
N ALA A 28 27.87 19.39 10.87
CA ALA A 28 28.61 20.05 9.80
C ALA A 28 29.16 19.00 8.80
N GLY A 29 28.61 18.97 7.58
CA GLY A 29 29.10 18.14 6.46
C GLY A 29 28.05 17.37 5.64
N GLY A 30 26.76 17.37 6.02
CA GLY A 30 25.71 16.62 5.31
C GLY A 30 24.69 17.48 4.55
N TYR A 31 24.04 16.88 3.56
CA TYR A 31 22.93 17.42 2.77
C TYR A 31 21.62 16.76 3.17
N SER A 32 20.51 17.52 3.17
CA SER A 32 19.19 17.00 3.55
C SER A 32 18.46 16.35 2.37
N ILE A 33 17.63 15.35 2.68
CA ILE A 33 16.69 14.73 1.75
C ILE A 33 15.26 15.03 2.18
N GLU A 34 14.51 15.63 1.28
CA GLU A 34 13.08 15.87 1.43
C GLU A 34 12.27 14.99 0.47
N TYR A 35 11.03 14.68 0.85
CA TYR A 35 10.14 13.83 0.05
C TYR A 35 8.78 14.50 -0.11
N GLU A 36 8.35 14.66 -1.36
CA GLU A 36 7.01 15.09 -1.72
C GLU A 36 6.21 13.87 -2.19
N LEU A 37 5.37 13.32 -1.30
CA LEU A 37 4.70 12.05 -1.54
C LEU A 37 3.41 12.15 -2.36
N GLY A 38 2.91 13.35 -2.64
CA GLY A 38 1.68 13.53 -3.43
C GLY A 38 0.47 12.78 -2.86
N GLY A 39 0.32 12.75 -1.53
CA GLY A 39 -0.75 12.01 -0.84
C GLY A 39 -0.43 10.54 -0.52
N GLY A 40 0.76 10.05 -0.91
CA GLY A 40 1.30 8.78 -0.43
C GLY A 40 1.89 8.88 0.99
N PHE A 41 2.34 7.74 1.50
CA PHE A 41 2.97 7.59 2.80
C PHE A 41 4.03 6.48 2.78
N PHE A 42 4.96 6.51 3.73
CA PHE A 42 5.87 5.39 4.01
C PHE A 42 5.27 4.47 5.07
N LEU A 43 5.47 3.16 4.92
CA LEU A 43 5.14 2.19 5.94
C LEU A 43 6.12 2.30 7.12
N SER A 44 5.66 1.90 8.31
CA SER A 44 6.43 2.03 9.56
C SER A 44 7.71 1.21 9.62
N ASP A 45 7.81 0.17 8.78
CA ASP A 45 8.94 -0.74 8.66
C ASP A 45 9.94 -0.33 7.57
N GLN A 46 9.68 0.77 6.85
CA GLN A 46 10.59 1.27 5.83
C GLN A 46 11.69 2.15 6.42
N THR A 47 12.93 1.90 6.01
CA THR A 47 14.04 2.83 6.22
C THR A 47 13.90 4.00 5.26
N VAL A 48 13.79 5.21 5.80
CA VAL A 48 13.63 6.45 5.01
C VAL A 48 14.83 7.37 5.27
N PRO A 49 15.85 7.38 4.39
CA PRO A 49 17.01 8.26 4.52
C PRO A 49 16.58 9.73 4.58
N LYS A 50 17.14 10.51 5.51
CA LYS A 50 16.81 11.94 5.71
C LYS A 50 17.94 12.89 5.35
N SER A 51 19.14 12.35 5.18
CA SER A 51 20.33 13.11 4.86
C SER A 51 21.40 12.19 4.29
N PHE A 52 22.42 12.79 3.68
CA PHE A 52 23.61 12.09 3.18
C PHE A 52 24.83 13.00 3.20
N THR A 53 25.99 12.43 2.95
CA THR A 53 27.29 13.08 2.91
C THR A 53 28.00 12.72 1.60
N GLU A 54 29.09 13.41 1.27
CA GLU A 54 29.88 13.10 0.06
C GLU A 54 30.61 11.74 0.14
N GLU A 55 30.70 11.14 1.33
CA GLU A 55 31.30 9.82 1.56
C GLU A 55 30.32 8.68 1.27
N ASP A 56 29.02 8.98 1.23
CA ASP A 56 28.00 8.00 0.88
C ASP A 56 28.12 7.65 -0.62
N THR A 57 28.20 6.35 -0.93
CA THR A 57 28.33 5.90 -2.32
C THR A 57 26.97 5.85 -3.01
N GLU A 58 25.97 5.29 -2.33
CA GLU A 58 24.63 5.06 -2.86
C GLU A 58 23.58 5.22 -1.76
N ILE A 59 22.47 5.86 -2.12
CA ILE A 59 21.28 5.96 -1.29
C ILE A 59 20.15 5.24 -2.02
N VAL A 60 19.61 4.22 -1.38
CA VAL A 60 18.40 3.53 -1.87
C VAL A 60 17.18 4.28 -1.38
N LEU A 61 16.37 4.78 -2.30
CA LEU A 61 15.13 5.46 -1.93
C LEU A 61 14.01 4.44 -1.64
N PRO A 62 13.25 4.62 -0.55
CA PRO A 62 12.11 3.76 -0.26
C PRO A 62 11.00 3.93 -1.30
N VAL A 63 10.24 2.86 -1.56
CA VAL A 63 9.04 2.89 -2.40
C VAL A 63 7.83 3.28 -1.53
N PRO A 64 7.23 4.47 -1.70
CA PRO A 64 6.07 4.87 -0.90
C PRO A 64 4.81 4.10 -1.32
N THR A 65 3.77 4.18 -0.50
CA THR A 65 2.45 3.61 -0.77
C THR A 65 1.40 4.70 -0.93
N ARG A 66 0.48 4.55 -1.89
CA ARG A 66 -0.70 5.41 -2.04
C ARG A 66 -1.91 4.56 -2.48
N TYR A 67 -2.96 4.55 -1.66
CA TYR A 67 -4.15 3.73 -1.93
C TYR A 67 -4.83 4.11 -3.24
N GLY A 68 -5.03 3.12 -4.12
CA GLY A 68 -5.60 3.28 -5.46
C GLY A 68 -4.60 3.72 -6.54
N TYR A 69 -3.31 3.80 -6.22
CA TYR A 69 -2.29 4.27 -7.16
C TYR A 69 -1.07 3.34 -7.15
N LYS A 70 -0.51 3.09 -8.34
CA LYS A 70 0.79 2.44 -8.51
C LYS A 70 1.89 3.49 -8.46
N PHE A 71 2.95 3.21 -7.72
CA PHE A 71 4.15 4.04 -7.71
C PHE A 71 4.89 3.87 -9.04
N VAL A 72 5.11 4.98 -9.74
CA VAL A 72 5.81 5.00 -11.05
C VAL A 72 7.31 5.23 -10.83
N GLY A 73 7.66 6.10 -9.88
CA GLY A 73 9.06 6.40 -9.57
C GLY A 73 9.25 7.74 -8.89
N TRP A 74 10.50 8.03 -8.55
CA TRP A 74 10.95 9.32 -8.04
C TRP A 74 11.42 10.22 -9.18
N THR A 75 11.08 11.51 -9.10
CA THR A 75 11.67 12.59 -9.91
C THR A 75 12.37 13.59 -8.99
N TRP A 76 13.42 14.25 -9.46
CA TRP A 76 14.14 15.28 -8.71
C TRP A 76 14.85 16.25 -9.66
N ASP A 77 15.52 17.27 -9.11
CA ASP A 77 16.27 18.23 -9.92
C ASP A 77 17.40 17.54 -10.71
N GLY A 78 17.34 17.61 -12.03
CA GLY A 78 18.24 16.89 -12.94
C GLY A 78 17.71 15.53 -13.42
N GLN A 79 16.62 15.02 -12.84
CA GLN A 79 15.95 13.79 -13.27
C GLN A 79 14.44 14.01 -13.42
N ALA A 80 14.03 14.38 -14.63
CA ALA A 80 12.63 14.64 -14.96
C ALA A 80 11.80 13.36 -15.15
N GLU A 81 12.43 12.29 -15.64
CA GLU A 81 11.75 11.01 -15.87
C GLU A 81 11.71 10.17 -14.58
N PRO A 82 10.55 9.61 -14.20
CA PRO A 82 10.42 8.85 -12.96
C PRO A 82 11.30 7.59 -12.93
N VAL A 83 11.97 7.35 -11.80
CA VAL A 83 12.79 6.14 -11.57
C VAL A 83 12.21 5.33 -10.41
N ALA A 84 11.73 4.11 -10.68
CA ALA A 84 11.07 3.24 -9.69
C ALA A 84 12.05 2.69 -8.63
N ASP A 85 13.19 2.18 -9.08
CA ASP A 85 14.26 1.63 -8.24
C ASP A 85 15.40 2.63 -8.12
N ALA A 86 15.09 3.82 -7.61
CA ALA A 86 16.05 4.91 -7.55
C ALA A 86 17.18 4.61 -6.56
N VAL A 87 18.33 4.23 -7.10
CA VAL A 87 19.63 4.31 -6.42
C VAL A 87 20.25 5.64 -6.79
N PHE A 88 20.38 6.49 -5.79
CA PHE A 88 20.88 7.85 -5.92
C PHE A 88 22.35 7.89 -5.51
N SER A 89 23.23 8.41 -6.38
CA SER A 89 24.65 8.58 -6.04
C SER A 89 24.85 9.88 -5.29
N ALA A 90 25.15 9.81 -3.99
CA ALA A 90 25.41 10.98 -3.17
C ALA A 90 26.63 11.79 -3.63
N ALA A 91 27.64 11.13 -4.20
CA ALA A 91 28.85 11.79 -4.72
C ALA A 91 28.57 12.79 -5.86
N GLU A 92 27.52 12.57 -6.64
CA GLU A 92 27.13 13.44 -7.77
C GLU A 92 26.34 14.69 -7.31
N TYR A 93 25.77 14.65 -6.10
CA TYR A 93 24.82 15.66 -5.63
C TYR A 93 25.33 16.34 -4.35
N LYS A 94 26.08 17.43 -4.53
CA LYS A 94 26.64 18.22 -3.42
C LYS A 94 25.68 19.29 -2.90
N LYS A 95 24.40 18.92 -2.70
CA LYS A 95 23.33 19.83 -2.27
C LYS A 95 22.15 19.08 -1.69
N ASN A 96 21.28 19.80 -0.99
CA ASN A 96 19.98 19.28 -0.56
C ASN A 96 19.14 18.87 -1.78
N VAL A 97 18.40 17.77 -1.65
CA VAL A 97 17.57 17.21 -2.73
C VAL A 97 16.16 16.94 -2.22
N THR A 98 15.19 17.25 -3.07
CA THR A 98 13.78 16.91 -2.86
C THR A 98 13.36 15.89 -3.91
N PHE A 99 12.90 14.72 -3.46
CA PHE A 99 12.36 13.68 -4.33
C PHE A 99 10.83 13.77 -4.37
N THR A 100 10.27 13.83 -5.57
CA THR A 100 8.82 13.89 -5.80
C THR A 100 8.32 12.54 -6.29
N ALA A 101 7.34 11.97 -5.60
CA ALA A 101 6.74 10.68 -5.95
C ALA A 101 5.77 10.85 -7.12
N GLN A 102 5.96 10.05 -8.16
CA GLN A 102 5.06 9.99 -9.31
C GLN A 102 4.17 8.75 -9.23
N TRP A 103 2.91 8.93 -9.60
CA TRP A 103 1.84 7.96 -9.38
C TRP A 103 1.01 7.75 -10.64
N SER A 104 0.60 6.52 -10.88
CA SER A 104 -0.42 6.17 -11.89
C SER A 104 -1.68 5.69 -11.18
N GLU A 105 -2.84 6.18 -11.59
CA GLU A 105 -4.13 5.67 -11.10
C GLU A 105 -4.31 4.22 -11.52
N GLU A 106 -4.81 3.41 -10.60
CA GLU A 106 -5.15 2.02 -10.87
C GLU A 106 -6.66 1.80 -10.74
N SER A 107 -7.19 0.97 -11.63
CA SER A 107 -8.57 0.51 -11.54
C SER A 107 -8.77 -0.39 -10.33
N ASN A 108 -10.02 -0.46 -9.86
CA ASN A 108 -10.37 -1.39 -8.80
C ASN A 108 -10.22 -2.85 -9.27
N TYR A 109 -9.99 -3.73 -8.30
CA TYR A 109 -9.93 -5.18 -8.46
C TYR A 109 -11.12 -5.82 -7.77
N ILE A 110 -11.51 -6.99 -8.26
CA ILE A 110 -12.60 -7.81 -7.70
C ILE A 110 -12.00 -9.03 -7.03
N VAL A 111 -12.33 -9.22 -5.76
CA VAL A 111 -11.97 -10.42 -4.99
C VAL A 111 -13.20 -11.31 -4.86
N LYS A 112 -13.10 -12.52 -5.39
CA LYS A 112 -14.10 -13.58 -5.28
C LYS A 112 -13.65 -14.62 -4.25
N PHE A 113 -14.60 -15.39 -3.73
CA PHE A 113 -14.33 -16.47 -2.79
C PHE A 113 -14.78 -17.80 -3.36
N ASN A 114 -13.86 -18.77 -3.38
CA ASN A 114 -14.16 -20.15 -3.67
C ASN A 114 -14.12 -20.96 -2.38
N LEU A 115 -15.30 -21.38 -1.92
CA LEU A 115 -15.48 -22.14 -0.69
C LEU A 115 -15.28 -23.65 -0.84
N ASN A 116 -15.24 -24.14 -2.08
CA ASN A 116 -15.24 -25.57 -2.40
C ASN A 116 -13.87 -26.07 -2.87
N TYR A 117 -12.82 -25.29 -2.63
CA TYR A 117 -11.48 -25.64 -3.07
C TYR A 117 -10.96 -26.87 -2.32
N ASN A 118 -10.44 -27.85 -3.07
CA ASN A 118 -9.90 -29.11 -2.54
C ASN A 118 -10.82 -29.81 -1.52
N ASN A 119 -12.12 -29.88 -1.84
CA ASN A 119 -13.16 -30.47 -0.98
C ASN A 119 -13.38 -29.77 0.38
N CYS A 120 -12.96 -28.50 0.55
CA CYS A 120 -13.45 -27.64 1.64
C CYS A 120 -14.99 -27.60 1.57
N LYS A 121 -15.69 -27.89 2.67
CA LYS A 121 -17.16 -27.84 2.74
C LYS A 121 -17.63 -26.63 3.53
N CYS A 122 -16.99 -25.51 3.24
CA CYS A 122 -17.01 -24.32 4.04
C CYS A 122 -18.21 -23.49 3.63
N THR A 123 -19.00 -22.98 4.57
CA THR A 123 -20.16 -22.14 4.23
C THR A 123 -20.04 -20.81 4.95
N PHE A 124 -20.52 -19.72 4.37
CA PHE A 124 -20.80 -18.53 5.19
C PHE A 124 -22.18 -18.69 5.84
N ASN A 125 -22.40 -18.02 6.98
CA ASN A 125 -23.64 -18.11 7.76
C ASN A 125 -24.87 -18.19 6.86
N ASN A 126 -25.78 -19.13 7.14
CA ASN A 126 -27.03 -19.35 6.41
C ASN A 126 -26.90 -19.82 4.94
N ASN A 127 -25.76 -20.37 4.52
CA ASN A 127 -25.54 -20.85 3.15
C ASN A 127 -25.66 -19.74 2.09
N GLU A 128 -25.37 -18.50 2.49
CA GLU A 128 -25.38 -17.34 1.60
C GLU A 128 -24.11 -17.32 0.73
N THR A 129 -24.28 -16.89 -0.53
CA THR A 129 -23.17 -16.61 -1.44
C THR A 129 -22.44 -15.37 -0.91
N VAL A 130 -21.11 -15.41 -0.81
CA VAL A 130 -20.36 -14.21 -0.43
C VAL A 130 -20.29 -13.26 -1.60
N ALA A 131 -20.74 -12.04 -1.35
CA ALA A 131 -20.64 -10.96 -2.31
C ALA A 131 -19.16 -10.71 -2.65
N ASP A 132 -18.90 -10.50 -3.93
CA ASP A 132 -17.59 -10.08 -4.41
C ASP A 132 -17.17 -8.77 -3.71
N VAL A 133 -15.88 -8.68 -3.37
CA VAL A 133 -15.32 -7.50 -2.69
C VAL A 133 -14.53 -6.68 -3.69
N THR A 134 -14.86 -5.41 -3.81
CA THR A 134 -14.05 -4.46 -4.58
C THR A 134 -12.91 -3.94 -3.72
N VAL A 135 -11.67 -4.05 -4.20
CA VAL A 135 -10.45 -3.57 -3.52
C VAL A 135 -9.64 -2.67 -4.44
N LYS A 136 -8.90 -1.72 -3.89
CA LYS A 136 -7.99 -0.86 -4.64
C LYS A 136 -6.56 -1.38 -4.60
N TYR A 137 -5.75 -0.96 -5.57
CA TYR A 137 -4.31 -1.17 -5.50
C TYR A 137 -3.75 -0.60 -4.19
N SER A 138 -2.84 -1.33 -3.57
CA SER A 138 -2.24 -1.06 -2.26
C SER A 138 -3.19 -1.09 -1.06
N ASP A 139 -4.45 -1.50 -1.20
CA ASP A 139 -5.34 -1.68 -0.04
C ASP A 139 -4.85 -2.82 0.85
N ARG A 140 -4.92 -2.61 2.17
CA ARG A 140 -4.72 -3.69 3.14
C ARG A 140 -6.01 -4.49 3.26
N LEU A 141 -5.92 -5.82 3.14
CA LEU A 141 -7.07 -6.72 3.21
C LEU A 141 -7.57 -6.96 4.64
N ALA A 142 -7.63 -5.91 5.47
CA ALA A 142 -7.95 -6.00 6.89
C ALA A 142 -9.33 -6.62 7.16
N TRP A 143 -10.25 -6.51 6.21
CA TRP A 143 -11.58 -7.11 6.26
C TRP A 143 -11.56 -8.65 6.28
N LEU A 144 -10.48 -9.30 5.80
CA LEU A 144 -10.33 -10.76 5.85
C LEU A 144 -10.36 -11.33 7.26
N LYS A 145 -10.07 -10.53 8.29
CA LYS A 145 -10.16 -10.97 9.69
C LYS A 145 -11.57 -11.47 10.06
N ASN A 146 -12.59 -10.90 9.41
CA ASN A 146 -14.00 -11.17 9.64
C ASN A 146 -14.60 -12.10 8.57
N ALA A 147 -13.94 -12.24 7.41
CA ALA A 147 -14.38 -13.12 6.33
C ALA A 147 -13.97 -14.57 6.60
N LYS A 148 -14.39 -15.14 7.73
CA LYS A 148 -14.13 -16.54 8.08
C LYS A 148 -15.40 -17.35 7.83
N PRO A 149 -15.37 -18.36 6.94
CA PRO A 149 -16.52 -19.23 6.77
C PRO A 149 -16.75 -20.06 8.03
N VAL A 150 -17.99 -20.47 8.22
CA VAL A 150 -18.46 -21.37 9.27
C VAL A 150 -17.83 -22.75 9.07
N LYS A 151 -17.36 -23.29 10.19
CA LYS A 151 -16.90 -24.66 10.37
C LYS A 151 -17.99 -25.65 9.94
N ASP A 152 -17.65 -26.58 9.04
CA ASP A 152 -18.41 -27.83 8.90
C ASP A 152 -17.99 -28.76 10.05
N ASN A 153 -18.89 -29.58 10.58
CA ASN A 153 -18.65 -30.34 11.81
C ASN A 153 -17.41 -31.24 11.76
N ASP A 154 -16.96 -31.63 10.56
CA ASP A 154 -15.77 -32.45 10.33
C ASP A 154 -14.54 -31.67 9.83
N TYR A 155 -14.65 -30.37 9.56
CA TYR A 155 -13.60 -29.58 8.90
C TYR A 155 -13.38 -28.21 9.55
N GLU A 156 -12.12 -27.87 9.82
CA GLU A 156 -11.71 -26.57 10.35
C GLU A 156 -11.11 -25.67 9.27
N PHE A 157 -11.57 -24.42 9.21
CA PHE A 157 -11.05 -23.41 8.30
C PHE A 157 -9.62 -23.00 8.66
N VAL A 158 -8.70 -23.35 7.77
CA VAL A 158 -7.26 -23.05 7.90
C VAL A 158 -6.95 -21.64 7.42
N GLY A 159 -7.54 -21.22 6.29
CA GLY A 159 -7.29 -19.91 5.74
C GLY A 159 -7.66 -19.74 4.28
N TRP A 160 -7.47 -18.51 3.80
CA TRP A 160 -7.63 -18.11 2.41
C TRP A 160 -6.31 -18.24 1.65
N TYR A 161 -6.39 -18.75 0.43
CA TYR A 161 -5.24 -18.91 -0.43
C TYR A 161 -5.51 -18.40 -1.83
N TYR A 162 -4.57 -17.64 -2.36
CA TYR A 162 -4.50 -17.33 -3.77
C TYR A 162 -3.67 -18.40 -4.47
N ILE A 163 -4.15 -18.87 -5.63
CA ILE A 163 -3.43 -19.80 -6.49
C ILE A 163 -2.99 -19.01 -7.71
N THR A 164 -1.68 -18.90 -7.91
CA THR A 164 -1.12 -18.17 -9.07
C THR A 164 -1.38 -18.94 -10.36
N GLY A 165 -1.16 -18.31 -11.51
CA GLY A 165 -1.20 -19.00 -12.81
C GLY A 165 -0.17 -20.14 -12.95
N SER A 166 0.91 -20.12 -12.16
CA SER A 166 1.89 -21.23 -12.06
C SER A 166 1.40 -22.39 -11.16
N GLY A 167 0.31 -22.20 -10.42
CA GLY A 167 -0.20 -23.17 -9.44
C GLY A 167 0.37 -23.00 -8.03
N ASP A 168 1.19 -21.98 -7.78
CA ASP A 168 1.75 -21.71 -6.47
C ASP A 168 0.66 -21.22 -5.51
N LYS A 169 0.72 -21.71 -4.27
CA LYS A 169 -0.26 -21.43 -3.24
C LYS A 169 0.26 -20.39 -2.27
N ILE A 170 -0.34 -19.20 -2.27
CA ILE A 170 0.02 -18.08 -1.40
C ILE A 170 -1.07 -17.90 -0.35
N GLN A 171 -0.71 -17.97 0.94
CA GLN A 171 -1.66 -17.70 2.01
C GLN A 171 -1.95 -16.20 2.11
N ILE A 172 -3.23 -15.83 2.14
CA ILE A 172 -3.68 -14.45 2.19
C ILE A 172 -4.35 -14.21 3.54
N ASN A 173 -3.99 -13.11 4.19
CA ASN A 173 -4.49 -12.78 5.52
C ASN A 173 -4.74 -11.27 5.66
N SER A 174 -5.22 -10.85 6.83
CA SER A 174 -5.62 -9.45 7.08
C SER A 174 -4.49 -8.42 7.03
N SER A 175 -3.23 -8.87 7.04
CA SER A 175 -2.05 -8.00 6.89
C SER A 175 -1.60 -7.86 5.44
N THR A 176 -2.09 -8.71 4.53
CA THR A 176 -1.72 -8.68 3.11
C THR A 176 -2.13 -7.35 2.48
N VAL A 177 -1.20 -6.76 1.73
CA VAL A 177 -1.43 -5.56 0.91
C VAL A 177 -1.70 -6.01 -0.52
N PHE A 178 -2.76 -5.49 -1.12
CA PHE A 178 -3.18 -5.84 -2.47
C PHE A 178 -2.24 -5.20 -3.51
N THR A 179 -1.40 -6.00 -4.15
CA THR A 179 -0.45 -5.54 -5.18
C THR A 179 -0.33 -6.59 -6.29
N GLU A 180 0.10 -6.16 -7.47
CA GLU A 180 0.37 -7.06 -8.60
C GLU A 180 1.52 -8.03 -8.31
N LYS A 181 2.43 -7.67 -7.41
CA LYS A 181 3.49 -8.57 -6.95
C LYS A 181 2.92 -9.83 -6.26
N VAL A 182 1.78 -9.70 -5.57
CA VAL A 182 1.14 -10.81 -4.86
C VAL A 182 0.11 -11.51 -5.75
N PHE A 183 -0.68 -10.73 -6.48
CA PHE A 183 -1.88 -11.22 -7.16
C PHE A 183 -1.75 -11.29 -8.69
N GLY A 184 -0.66 -10.79 -9.27
CA GLY A 184 -0.55 -10.58 -10.71
C GLY A 184 -1.39 -9.39 -11.20
N GLU A 185 -1.47 -9.25 -12.52
CA GLU A 185 -2.18 -8.14 -13.18
C GLU A 185 -3.68 -8.42 -13.39
N GLU A 186 -4.16 -9.59 -12.96
CA GLU A 186 -5.56 -9.99 -13.11
C GLU A 186 -6.47 -9.07 -12.29
N ARG A 187 -7.50 -8.52 -12.94
CA ARG A 187 -8.47 -7.59 -12.32
C ARG A 187 -9.54 -8.31 -11.50
N GLU A 188 -9.62 -9.63 -11.65
CA GLU A 188 -10.48 -10.49 -10.86
C GLU A 188 -9.63 -11.64 -10.31
N ILE A 189 -9.62 -11.80 -8.98
CA ILE A 189 -8.88 -12.87 -8.32
C ILE A 189 -9.80 -13.69 -7.43
N THR A 190 -9.48 -14.96 -7.29
CA THR A 190 -10.23 -15.89 -6.44
C THR A 190 -9.40 -16.29 -5.23
N LEU A 191 -9.92 -16.01 -4.04
CA LEU A 191 -9.41 -16.57 -2.79
C LEU A 191 -10.10 -17.90 -2.51
N ASN A 192 -9.30 -18.94 -2.39
CA ASN A 192 -9.73 -20.31 -2.19
C ASN A 192 -9.67 -20.65 -0.70
N ALA A 193 -10.79 -21.12 -0.16
CA ALA A 193 -10.86 -21.59 1.21
C ALA A 193 -10.15 -22.94 1.34
N VAL A 194 -9.34 -23.09 2.37
CA VAL A 194 -8.70 -24.37 2.70
C VAL A 194 -9.18 -24.80 4.08
N CYS A 195 -9.54 -26.07 4.18
CA CYS A 195 -9.93 -26.71 5.42
C CYS A 195 -9.16 -28.00 5.66
N ASP A 196 -8.94 -28.29 6.93
CA ASP A 196 -8.40 -29.56 7.39
C ASP A 196 -9.48 -30.36 8.11
N LYS A 197 -9.49 -31.67 7.86
CA LYS A 197 -10.42 -32.57 8.55
C LYS A 197 -10.00 -32.63 10.02
N MET A 198 -10.93 -32.32 10.92
CA MET A 198 -10.70 -32.54 12.34
C MET A 198 -10.68 -34.04 12.63
N TRP A 199 -9.74 -34.47 13.47
CA TRP A 199 -9.70 -35.86 13.91
C TRP A 199 -10.96 -36.17 14.73
N THR A 200 -11.87 -36.94 14.16
CA THR A 200 -12.98 -37.56 14.89
C THR A 200 -12.44 -38.83 15.54
N ASP A 201 -12.43 -38.87 16.87
CA ASP A 201 -11.99 -40.04 17.64
C ASP A 201 -12.78 -41.28 17.20
N PRO A 202 -12.11 -42.36 16.72
CA PRO A 202 -12.78 -43.59 16.33
C PRO A 202 -13.05 -44.43 17.59
N TYR A 203 -13.98 -44.00 18.44
CA TYR A 203 -14.58 -44.90 19.43
C TYR A 203 -15.68 -45.74 18.80
#